data_AF-A0A533S941-F1
#
_entry.id   AF-A0A533S941-F1
#
_cell.length_a   1.000
_cell.length_b   1.000
_cell.length_c   1.000
_cell.angle_alpha   90.00
_cell.angle_beta   90.00
_cell.angle_gamma   90.00
#
_symmetry.space_group_name_H-M   'P 1'
#
loop_
_entity.id
_entity.type
_entity.pdbx_description
1 polymer ?
#
loop_
_entity_poly.entity_id
_entity_poly.type
_entity_poly.pdbx_seq_one_letter_code
_entity_poly.pdbx_strand_id
1 'polypeptide(L)'
;AEHLWGKVTGDVEAQLKEELHDPKLEVLQIGPGGEKLVRFAALINMCNRANGRTGMGAVMGSKQLKAVVVQGSSKLEAADKAAVTRMQREGTKNIDEIADVKGLGLNGTADVVGFQNSIGSLPAFNYNQGQFAGADNLMGDVMSSTILKERDTCFSCTVRCKRVVETEFAGQKVLPLYGGPEYETIATMGSYCGVDDLNAVALANQLCNMYGLDTIACGATISFAMECFENGLLTLADTGGIELRFGNPEAVVDMVEKIANREGLGDLLAEGSARAAEKIGPAAAEYLVTVKNTELPAHIPHAKKSLGLIYAVNPFGADHQSSEHDPMYEEGGAQLYFDRLALLGLHDVQ
;
A
#
# COMPACT_ATOMS: atom_id res chain seq x y z
N ALA A 1 -3.60 -16.64 -23.08
CA ALA A 1 -2.41 -16.49 -22.22
C ALA A 1 -2.33 -17.63 -21.20
N GLU A 2 -2.66 -18.87 -21.60
CA GLU A 2 -2.66 -20.04 -20.70
C GLU A 2 -1.26 -20.31 -20.12
N HIS A 3 -0.23 -20.09 -20.94
CA HIS A 3 1.18 -20.24 -20.58
C HIS A 3 1.70 -19.17 -19.60
N LEU A 4 0.91 -18.13 -19.34
CA LEU A 4 1.20 -17.07 -18.36
C LEU A 4 0.37 -17.23 -17.07
N TRP A 5 -0.68 -18.03 -17.09
CA TRP A 5 -1.55 -18.25 -15.94
C TRP A 5 -0.80 -19.01 -14.84
N GLY A 6 -0.97 -18.60 -13.59
CA GLY A 6 -0.26 -19.13 -12.42
C GLY A 6 1.10 -18.46 -12.15
N LYS A 7 1.62 -17.66 -13.08
CA LYS A 7 2.91 -16.97 -12.91
C LYS A 7 2.76 -15.65 -12.15
N VAL A 8 3.79 -15.33 -11.35
CA VAL A 8 3.90 -14.04 -10.64
C VAL A 8 4.14 -12.88 -11.60
N THR A 9 3.89 -11.66 -11.13
CA THR A 9 3.90 -10.45 -11.98
C THR A 9 5.25 -10.19 -12.67
N GLY A 10 6.38 -10.46 -11.99
CA GLY A 10 7.72 -10.34 -12.57
C GLY A 10 7.95 -11.23 -13.78
N ASP A 11 7.61 -12.52 -13.65
CA ASP A 11 7.79 -13.51 -14.71
C ASP A 11 6.92 -13.20 -15.93
N VAL A 12 5.68 -12.77 -15.69
CA VAL A 12 4.73 -12.44 -16.75
C VAL A 12 5.19 -11.21 -17.54
N GLU A 13 5.67 -10.17 -16.85
CA GLU A 13 6.18 -8.98 -17.52
C GLU A 13 7.44 -9.29 -18.34
N ALA A 14 8.39 -10.02 -17.77
CA ALA A 14 9.61 -10.43 -18.45
C ALA A 14 9.29 -11.25 -19.71
N GLN A 15 8.40 -12.24 -19.58
CA GLN A 15 8.03 -13.12 -20.68
C GLN A 15 7.26 -12.38 -21.78
N LEU A 16 6.35 -11.46 -21.44
CA LEU A 16 5.64 -10.66 -22.44
C LEU A 16 6.59 -9.74 -23.22
N LYS A 17 7.56 -9.13 -22.54
CA LYS A 17 8.60 -8.30 -23.19
C LYS A 17 9.50 -9.14 -24.11
N GLU A 18 9.81 -10.37 -23.72
CA GLU A 18 10.58 -11.30 -24.55
C GLU A 18 9.77 -11.78 -25.78
N GLU A 19 8.54 -12.26 -25.58
CA GLU A 19 7.66 -12.80 -26.63
C GLU A 19 7.31 -11.75 -27.71
N LEU A 20 7.16 -10.49 -27.29
CA LEU A 20 6.80 -9.39 -28.18
C LEU A 20 8.02 -8.60 -28.68
N HIS A 21 9.23 -8.99 -28.26
CA HIS A 21 10.50 -8.40 -28.67
C HIS A 21 10.58 -6.86 -28.51
N ASP A 22 9.91 -6.30 -27.49
CA ASP A 22 9.94 -4.87 -27.21
C ASP A 22 10.10 -4.62 -25.70
N PRO A 23 11.29 -4.17 -25.25
CA PRO A 23 11.53 -3.90 -23.83
C PRO A 23 10.80 -2.65 -23.32
N LYS A 24 10.21 -1.83 -24.20
CA LYS A 24 9.49 -0.59 -23.87
C LYS A 24 7.99 -0.79 -23.67
N LEU A 25 7.51 -2.04 -23.72
CA LEU A 25 6.11 -2.35 -23.46
C LEU A 25 5.73 -2.04 -22.03
N GLU A 26 4.58 -1.41 -21.87
CA GLU A 26 3.93 -1.25 -20.58
C GLU A 26 2.89 -2.34 -20.40
N VAL A 27 2.95 -3.00 -19.24
CA VAL A 27 2.11 -4.15 -18.92
C VAL A 27 1.29 -3.83 -17.68
N LEU A 28 -0.04 -3.87 -17.80
CA LEU A 28 -0.96 -3.94 -16.67
C LEU A 28 -1.41 -5.38 -16.52
N GLN A 29 -1.26 -5.97 -15.33
CA GLN A 29 -1.44 -7.40 -15.13
C GLN A 29 -1.98 -7.74 -13.74
N ILE A 30 -2.42 -9.00 -13.59
CA ILE A 30 -2.72 -9.61 -12.29
C ILE A 30 -1.68 -10.67 -11.96
N GLY A 31 -1.38 -10.85 -10.68
CA GLY A 31 -0.68 -12.03 -10.18
C GLY A 31 -1.64 -13.17 -9.80
N PRO A 32 -1.13 -14.26 -9.21
CA PRO A 32 -1.94 -15.39 -8.73
C PRO A 32 -3.11 -15.00 -7.82
N GLY A 33 -3.00 -13.94 -7.02
CA GLY A 33 -4.10 -13.45 -6.18
C GLY A 33 -5.32 -13.02 -6.99
N GLY A 34 -5.12 -12.35 -8.12
CA GLY A 34 -6.21 -12.00 -9.04
C GLY A 34 -6.81 -13.22 -9.73
N GLU A 35 -5.97 -14.16 -10.16
CA GLU A 35 -6.42 -15.43 -10.79
C GLU A 35 -7.25 -16.29 -9.85
N LYS A 36 -6.88 -16.31 -8.56
CA LYS A 36 -7.58 -16.99 -7.47
C LYS A 36 -8.71 -16.14 -6.87
N LEU A 37 -9.02 -14.97 -7.43
CA LEU A 37 -10.11 -14.10 -7.00
C LEU A 37 -10.01 -13.66 -5.53
N VAL A 38 -8.80 -13.45 -4.99
CA VAL A 38 -8.64 -12.80 -3.68
C VAL A 38 -9.37 -11.46 -3.72
N ARG A 39 -10.25 -11.20 -2.75
CA ARG A 39 -11.24 -10.11 -2.80
C ARG A 39 -10.60 -8.73 -2.98
N PHE A 40 -9.40 -8.57 -2.45
CA PHE A 40 -8.57 -7.37 -2.52
C PHE A 40 -7.35 -7.55 -3.45
N ALA A 41 -7.48 -8.38 -4.50
CA ALA A 41 -6.45 -8.48 -5.52
C ALA A 41 -6.31 -7.16 -6.31
N ALA A 42 -5.06 -6.79 -6.57
CA ALA A 42 -4.63 -5.57 -7.22
C ALA A 42 -4.35 -5.77 -8.72
N LEU A 43 -4.36 -4.67 -9.47
CA LEU A 43 -3.74 -4.60 -10.80
C LEU A 43 -2.33 -4.04 -10.63
N ILE A 44 -1.34 -4.70 -11.21
CA ILE A 44 0.07 -4.36 -11.07
C ILE A 44 0.66 -3.94 -12.43
N ASN A 45 1.44 -2.86 -12.43
CA ASN A 45 2.27 -2.40 -13.53
C ASN A 45 3.72 -2.22 -13.06
N MET A 46 4.69 -2.45 -13.95
CA MET A 46 6.13 -2.40 -13.64
C MET A 46 6.50 -3.21 -12.39
N CYS A 47 5.76 -4.30 -12.13
CA CYS A 47 5.90 -5.18 -10.96
C CYS A 47 5.77 -4.52 -9.57
N ASN A 48 5.52 -3.20 -9.45
CA ASN A 48 5.53 -2.49 -8.17
C ASN A 48 4.67 -1.20 -8.16
N ARG A 49 3.90 -0.95 -9.23
CA ARG A 49 2.90 0.12 -9.32
C ARG A 49 1.52 -0.51 -9.24
N ALA A 50 0.84 -0.32 -8.11
CA ALA A 50 -0.44 -0.96 -7.87
C ALA A 50 -1.61 0.01 -8.09
N ASN A 51 -2.61 -0.44 -8.84
CA ASN A 51 -4.00 -0.06 -8.57
C ASN A 51 -4.53 -1.09 -7.57
N GLY A 52 -4.29 -0.81 -6.29
CA GLY A 52 -4.36 -1.79 -5.22
C GLY A 52 -5.79 -2.14 -4.82
N ARG A 53 -6.57 -1.11 -4.49
CA ARG A 53 -7.77 -1.27 -3.66
C ARG A 53 -9.00 -1.65 -4.47
N THR A 54 -10.08 -1.99 -3.78
CA THR A 54 -11.41 -2.29 -4.35
C THR A 54 -11.52 -3.59 -5.19
N GLY A 55 -10.45 -4.40 -5.23
CA GLY A 55 -10.52 -5.76 -5.79
C GLY A 55 -10.55 -5.82 -7.31
N MET A 56 -10.05 -4.79 -8.00
CA MET A 56 -10.06 -4.74 -9.47
C MET A 56 -9.23 -5.85 -10.12
N GLY A 57 -8.21 -6.37 -9.43
CA GLY A 57 -7.48 -7.56 -9.85
C GLY A 57 -8.34 -8.81 -9.86
N ALA A 58 -9.24 -8.98 -8.89
CA ALA A 58 -10.19 -10.09 -8.85
C ALA A 58 -11.23 -9.98 -9.98
N VAL A 59 -11.67 -8.75 -10.30
CA VAL A 59 -12.56 -8.50 -11.44
C VAL A 59 -11.87 -8.89 -12.75
N MET A 60 -10.61 -8.50 -12.94
CA MET A 60 -9.82 -8.86 -14.12
C MET A 60 -9.59 -10.37 -14.22
N GLY A 61 -9.28 -11.04 -13.10
CA GLY A 61 -9.14 -12.50 -13.02
C GLY A 61 -10.44 -13.25 -13.30
N SER A 62 -11.59 -12.75 -12.84
CA SER A 62 -12.90 -13.35 -13.11
C SER A 62 -13.27 -13.36 -14.61
N LYS A 63 -12.62 -12.49 -15.39
CA LYS A 63 -12.77 -12.40 -16.85
C LYS A 63 -11.70 -13.19 -17.60
N GLN A 64 -10.88 -13.96 -16.88
CA GLN A 64 -9.73 -14.71 -17.42
C GLN A 64 -8.76 -13.82 -18.23
N LEU A 65 -8.65 -12.54 -17.85
CA LEU A 65 -7.76 -11.58 -18.50
C LEU A 65 -6.47 -11.46 -17.67
N LYS A 66 -5.36 -12.03 -18.15
CA LYS A 66 -4.09 -12.03 -17.41
C LYS A 66 -3.36 -10.69 -17.44
N ALA A 67 -3.32 -10.06 -18.61
CA ALA A 67 -2.60 -8.80 -18.82
C ALA A 67 -3.19 -7.99 -19.97
N VAL A 68 -2.97 -6.68 -19.93
CA VAL A 68 -3.14 -5.74 -21.03
C VAL A 68 -1.77 -5.14 -21.31
N VAL A 69 -1.30 -5.30 -22.55
CA VAL A 69 0.01 -4.82 -22.99
C VAL A 69 -0.18 -3.66 -23.94
N VAL A 70 0.53 -2.55 -23.70
CA VAL A 70 0.41 -1.33 -24.48
C VAL A 70 1.78 -0.88 -24.98
N GLN A 71 1.80 -0.46 -26.25
CA GLN A 71 2.91 0.19 -26.91
C GLN A 71 2.38 1.43 -27.61
N GLY A 72 3.00 2.58 -27.38
CA GLY A 72 2.60 3.84 -28.01
C GLY A 72 3.80 4.65 -28.44
N SER A 73 3.81 5.09 -29.70
CA SER A 73 4.84 5.99 -30.26
C SER A 73 4.26 7.31 -30.81
N SER A 74 2.94 7.47 -30.76
CA SER A 74 2.25 8.66 -31.21
C SER A 74 2.67 9.88 -30.39
N LYS A 75 2.88 11.01 -31.09
CA LYS A 75 3.14 12.30 -30.43
C LYS A 75 1.83 12.87 -29.90
N LEU A 76 1.87 13.35 -28.66
CA LEU A 76 0.79 14.14 -28.08
C LEU A 76 1.03 15.62 -28.41
N GLU A 77 0.04 16.26 -29.02
CA GLU A 77 0.08 17.70 -29.31
C GLU A 77 -0.67 18.46 -28.23
N ALA A 78 0.00 19.40 -27.57
CA ALA A 78 -0.60 20.28 -26.58
C ALA A 78 -1.19 21.52 -27.26
N ALA A 79 -2.39 21.94 -26.82
CA ALA A 79 -3.03 23.16 -27.33
C ALA A 79 -2.15 24.41 -27.16
N ASP A 80 -1.44 24.51 -26.03
CA ASP A 80 -0.41 25.52 -25.79
C ASP A 80 0.87 24.86 -25.25
N LYS A 81 1.76 24.48 -26.18
CA LYS A 81 3.04 23.85 -25.86
C LYS A 81 3.96 24.77 -25.03
N ALA A 82 3.89 26.08 -25.22
CA ALA A 82 4.73 27.04 -24.51
C ALA A 82 4.30 27.15 -23.03
N ALA A 83 2.99 27.20 -22.77
CA ALA A 83 2.44 27.18 -21.43
C ALA A 83 2.80 25.89 -20.68
N VAL A 84 2.60 24.72 -21.30
CA VAL A 84 2.96 23.42 -20.69
C VAL A 84 4.45 23.37 -20.34
N THR A 85 5.32 23.79 -21.26
CA THR A 85 6.77 23.83 -21.03
C THR A 85 7.14 24.78 -19.89
N ARG A 86 6.47 25.94 -19.79
CA ARG A 86 6.72 26.90 -18.70
C ARG A 86 6.33 26.30 -17.35
N MET A 87 5.13 25.73 -17.23
CA MET A 87 4.65 25.10 -15.99
C MET A 87 5.54 23.93 -15.55
N GLN A 88 5.97 23.09 -16.49
CA GLN A 88 6.88 21.97 -16.19
C GLN A 88 8.22 22.46 -15.61
N ARG A 89 8.80 23.52 -16.18
CA ARG A 89 10.06 24.10 -15.68
C ARG A 89 9.90 24.75 -14.33
N GLU A 90 8.80 25.46 -14.10
CA GLU A 90 8.50 26.12 -12.83
C GLU A 90 8.32 25.09 -11.71
N GLY A 91 7.47 24.07 -11.91
CA GLY A 91 7.29 23.01 -10.92
C GLY A 91 8.58 22.26 -10.58
N THR A 92 9.46 22.04 -11.56
CA THR A 92 10.76 21.38 -11.32
C THR A 92 11.71 22.27 -10.52
N LYS A 93 11.72 23.58 -10.74
CA LYS A 93 12.60 24.52 -10.03
C LYS A 93 12.23 24.68 -8.57
N ASN A 94 10.93 24.67 -8.27
CA ASN A 94 10.42 25.00 -6.94
C ASN A 94 10.32 23.76 -6.02
N ILE A 95 10.69 22.57 -6.50
CA ILE A 95 10.50 21.32 -5.75
C ILE A 95 11.24 21.32 -4.41
N ASP A 96 12.44 21.88 -4.37
CA ASP A 96 13.27 21.96 -3.16
C ASP A 96 12.75 23.00 -2.15
N GLU A 97 11.88 23.91 -2.59
CA GLU A 97 11.22 24.92 -1.75
C GLU A 97 9.96 24.36 -1.06
N ILE A 98 9.46 23.20 -1.51
CA ILE A 98 8.28 22.55 -0.95
C ILE A 98 8.74 21.39 -0.06
N ALA A 99 8.85 21.64 1.25
CA ALA A 99 9.40 20.70 2.23
C ALA A 99 8.80 19.28 2.12
N ASP A 100 7.48 19.16 2.06
CA ASP A 100 6.79 17.86 1.96
C ASP A 100 7.19 17.09 0.70
N VAL A 101 7.27 17.77 -0.45
CA VAL A 101 7.62 17.14 -1.73
C VAL A 101 9.10 16.76 -1.76
N LYS A 102 9.96 17.58 -1.15
CA LYS A 102 11.37 17.26 -0.95
C LYS A 102 11.55 16.03 -0.06
N GLY A 103 10.78 15.94 1.03
CA GLY A 103 10.72 14.77 1.93
C GLY A 103 10.37 13.48 1.17
N LEU A 104 9.32 13.52 0.35
CA LEU A 104 8.96 12.42 -0.56
C LEU A 104 10.11 12.01 -1.48
N GLY A 105 10.85 12.98 -2.03
CA GLY A 105 12.01 12.69 -2.87
C GLY A 105 13.15 12.02 -2.08
N LEU A 106 13.40 12.44 -0.84
CA LEU A 106 14.48 11.93 0.01
C LEU A 106 14.16 10.55 0.56
N ASN A 107 12.98 10.36 1.15
CA ASN A 107 12.63 9.17 1.95
C ASN A 107 11.44 8.38 1.41
N GLY A 108 10.80 8.83 0.32
CA GLY A 108 9.57 8.23 -0.19
C GLY A 108 8.39 8.62 0.69
N THR A 109 7.25 7.92 0.54
CA THR A 109 6.11 8.16 1.42
C THR A 109 6.38 7.78 2.88
N ALA A 110 7.34 6.87 3.12
CA ALA A 110 7.81 6.47 4.46
C ALA A 110 8.33 7.65 5.32
N ASP A 111 8.61 8.80 4.72
CA ASP A 111 8.93 10.05 5.44
C ASP A 111 7.88 10.42 6.50
N VAL A 112 6.61 10.05 6.26
CA VAL A 112 5.53 10.42 7.18
C VAL A 112 5.39 9.50 8.38
N VAL A 113 6.08 8.35 8.46
CA VAL A 113 5.95 7.40 9.59
C VAL A 113 6.18 8.10 10.94
N GLY A 114 7.28 8.83 11.07
CA GLY A 114 7.63 9.54 12.31
C GLY A 114 6.63 10.63 12.66
N PHE A 115 6.13 11.38 11.66
CA PHE A 115 5.11 12.40 11.87
C PHE A 115 3.77 11.80 12.31
N GLN A 116 3.29 10.74 11.65
CA GLN A 116 2.04 10.08 12.04
C GLN A 116 2.15 9.48 13.45
N ASN A 117 3.32 8.93 13.80
CA ASN A 117 3.57 8.43 15.15
C ASN A 117 3.57 9.56 16.20
N SER A 118 4.22 10.70 15.93
CA SER A 118 4.34 11.78 16.91
C SER A 118 3.01 12.46 17.24
N ILE A 119 2.07 12.49 16.29
CA ILE A 119 0.74 13.09 16.48
C ILE A 119 -0.34 12.08 16.93
N GLY A 120 0.02 10.81 17.16
CA GLY A 120 -0.96 9.79 17.57
C GLY A 120 -1.85 9.28 16.43
N SER A 121 -1.39 9.38 15.18
CA SER A 121 -2.14 8.98 13.98
C SER A 121 -1.59 7.73 13.28
N LEU A 122 -0.52 7.09 13.78
CA LEU A 122 0.03 5.84 13.24
C LEU A 122 -0.69 4.65 13.89
N PRO A 123 -1.59 3.94 13.19
CA PRO A 123 -2.30 2.83 13.83
C PRO A 123 -1.36 1.67 14.14
N ALA A 124 -1.54 1.08 15.32
CA ALA A 124 -0.78 -0.07 15.77
C ALA A 124 -1.68 -1.11 16.44
N PHE A 125 -1.31 -2.39 16.33
CA PHE A 125 -2.03 -3.53 16.91
C PHE A 125 -3.52 -3.54 16.50
N ASN A 126 -3.80 -3.61 15.19
CA ASN A 126 -5.14 -3.50 14.60
C ASN A 126 -5.95 -2.31 15.14
N TYR A 127 -5.37 -1.10 15.11
CA TYR A 127 -5.97 0.16 15.58
C TYR A 127 -6.16 0.34 17.09
N ASN A 128 -5.67 -0.58 17.92
CA ASN A 128 -5.76 -0.43 19.38
C ASN A 128 -4.92 0.73 19.93
N GLN A 129 -3.92 1.20 19.18
CA GLN A 129 -3.06 2.31 19.56
C GLN A 129 -2.80 3.25 18.38
N GLY A 130 -2.59 4.54 18.67
CA GLY A 130 -2.22 5.57 17.68
C GLY A 130 -0.74 5.89 17.60
N GLN A 131 0.06 5.19 18.39
CA GLN A 131 1.52 5.28 18.40
C GLN A 131 2.09 3.87 18.51
N PHE A 132 3.26 3.65 17.91
CA PHE A 132 3.97 2.40 17.96
C PHE A 132 5.38 2.63 18.51
N ALA A 133 5.73 1.89 19.57
CA ALA A 133 7.04 2.01 20.21
C ALA A 133 8.20 1.67 19.25
N GLY A 134 7.98 0.73 18.32
CA GLY A 134 8.96 0.33 17.30
C GLY A 134 8.96 1.20 16.04
N ALA A 135 8.23 2.33 16.01
CA ALA A 135 8.10 3.14 14.79
C ALA A 135 9.44 3.66 14.25
N ASP A 136 10.41 3.94 15.13
CA ASP A 136 11.74 4.43 14.74
C ASP A 136 12.45 3.45 13.80
N ASN A 137 12.25 2.13 13.96
CA ASN A 137 12.83 1.10 13.10
C ASN A 137 12.21 1.04 11.69
N LEU A 138 11.06 1.68 11.50
CA LEU A 138 10.25 1.65 10.28
C LEU A 138 10.29 2.98 9.50
N MET A 139 11.02 3.98 9.99
CA MET A 139 11.05 5.30 9.38
C MET A 139 11.73 5.33 8.01
N GLY A 140 11.34 6.29 7.17
CA GLY A 140 11.85 6.40 5.80
C GLY A 140 13.35 6.69 5.70
N ASP A 141 13.96 7.35 6.68
CA ASP A 141 15.40 7.56 6.78
C ASP A 141 16.15 6.28 7.19
N VAL A 142 15.55 5.44 8.04
CA VAL A 142 16.05 4.08 8.31
C VAL A 142 16.03 3.24 7.04
N MET A 143 14.92 3.20 6.30
CA MET A 143 14.85 2.51 5.01
C MET A 143 15.93 3.04 4.04
N SER A 144 16.09 4.36 3.96
CA SER A 144 17.04 5.02 3.05
C SER A 144 18.51 4.76 3.38
N SER A 145 18.83 4.58 4.66
CA SER A 145 20.20 4.34 5.13
C SER A 145 20.58 2.87 5.23
N THR A 146 19.61 1.95 5.19
CA THR A 146 19.84 0.50 5.40
C THR A 146 19.60 -0.32 4.14
N ILE A 147 18.36 -0.40 3.66
CA ILE A 147 17.92 -1.34 2.61
C ILE A 147 17.71 -0.70 1.24
N LEU A 148 17.77 0.63 1.14
CA LEU A 148 17.58 1.34 -0.12
C LEU A 148 18.74 1.09 -1.07
N LYS A 149 18.41 0.56 -2.25
CA LYS A 149 19.36 0.42 -3.36
C LYS A 149 19.40 1.68 -4.21
N GLU A 150 18.23 2.15 -4.64
CA GLU A 150 18.10 3.34 -5.47
C GLU A 150 16.71 3.97 -5.37
N ARG A 151 16.56 5.15 -6.00
CA ARG A 151 15.28 5.86 -6.12
C ARG A 151 14.79 5.82 -7.56
N ASP A 152 13.52 5.51 -7.72
CA ASP A 152 12.83 5.42 -9.00
C ASP A 152 11.69 6.46 -9.08
N THR A 153 10.98 6.52 -10.19
CA THR A 153 9.89 7.46 -10.41
C THR A 153 8.79 6.90 -11.30
N CYS A 154 7.63 7.56 -11.27
CA CYS A 154 6.61 7.36 -12.29
C CYS A 154 6.97 8.18 -13.55
N PHE A 155 6.28 7.93 -14.67
CA PHE A 155 6.53 8.60 -15.94
C PHE A 155 6.66 10.13 -15.79
N SER A 156 7.80 10.67 -16.22
CA SER A 156 8.15 12.11 -16.21
C SER A 156 8.13 12.82 -14.85
N CYS A 157 7.93 12.11 -13.74
CA CYS A 157 7.85 12.73 -12.42
C CYS A 157 9.25 13.05 -11.86
N THR A 158 9.46 14.31 -11.43
CA THR A 158 10.73 14.79 -10.88
C THR A 158 10.86 14.57 -9.37
N VAL A 159 9.76 14.24 -8.68
CA VAL A 159 9.75 13.94 -7.24
C VAL A 159 10.58 12.69 -6.92
N ARG A 160 10.49 11.66 -7.78
CA ARG A 160 11.19 10.37 -7.59
C ARG A 160 10.92 9.71 -6.24
N CYS A 161 9.66 9.71 -5.79
CA CYS A 161 9.29 9.16 -4.48
C CYS A 161 9.44 7.64 -4.36
N LYS A 162 9.54 6.92 -5.49
CA LYS A 162 9.53 5.45 -5.49
C LYS A 162 10.85 4.90 -4.97
N ARG A 163 10.75 3.95 -4.04
CA ARG A 163 11.90 3.30 -3.41
C ARG A 163 12.16 1.99 -4.12
N VAL A 164 13.43 1.66 -4.31
CA VAL A 164 13.89 0.37 -4.80
C VAL A 164 14.81 -0.19 -3.72
N VAL A 165 14.40 -1.28 -3.08
CA VAL A 165 15.10 -1.86 -1.94
C VAL A 165 15.70 -3.22 -2.29
N GLU A 166 16.75 -3.60 -1.59
CA GLU A 166 17.38 -4.91 -1.68
C GLU A 166 17.78 -5.36 -0.28
N THR A 167 17.20 -6.46 0.19
CA THR A 167 17.48 -7.02 1.53
C THR A 167 17.12 -8.50 1.57
N GLU A 168 17.17 -9.11 2.75
CA GLU A 168 16.79 -10.49 3.01
C GLU A 168 16.07 -10.60 4.36
N PHE A 169 15.07 -11.47 4.43
CA PHE A 169 14.41 -11.85 5.68
C PHE A 169 14.19 -13.36 5.71
N ALA A 170 14.56 -14.01 6.82
CA ALA A 170 14.44 -15.47 6.98
C ALA A 170 15.00 -16.30 5.80
N GLY A 171 16.12 -15.86 5.20
CA GLY A 171 16.74 -16.51 4.04
C GLY A 171 16.06 -16.25 2.70
N GLN A 172 15.00 -15.45 2.66
CA GLN A 172 14.29 -15.05 1.44
C GLN A 172 14.69 -13.64 1.00
N LYS A 173 15.07 -13.50 -0.27
CA LYS A 173 15.55 -12.24 -0.83
C LYS A 173 14.41 -11.29 -1.21
N VAL A 174 14.60 -10.02 -0.89
CA VAL A 174 13.83 -8.90 -1.43
C VAL A 174 14.56 -8.35 -2.64
N LEU A 175 13.93 -8.50 -3.80
CA LEU A 175 14.45 -8.15 -5.11
C LEU A 175 14.06 -6.72 -5.48
N PRO A 176 15.00 -5.92 -6.00
CA PRO A 176 14.74 -4.55 -6.49
C PRO A 176 13.53 -4.40 -7.42
N LEU A 177 13.23 -5.44 -8.21
CA LEU A 177 12.11 -5.47 -9.15
C LEU A 177 10.77 -5.11 -8.49
N TYR A 178 10.53 -5.58 -7.27
CA TYR A 178 9.25 -5.41 -6.58
C TYR A 178 9.17 -4.12 -5.75
N GLY A 179 10.18 -3.25 -5.84
CA GLY A 179 10.20 -1.95 -5.17
C GLY A 179 10.26 -2.05 -3.65
N GLY A 180 10.24 -0.89 -2.99
CA GLY A 180 10.16 -0.76 -1.54
C GLY A 180 8.74 -0.51 -1.04
N PRO A 181 8.48 -0.80 0.25
CA PRO A 181 7.17 -0.54 0.85
C PRO A 181 6.92 0.97 0.95
N GLU A 182 5.70 1.38 0.58
CA GLU A 182 5.19 2.73 0.83
C GLU A 182 4.71 2.85 2.29
N TYR A 183 4.46 4.07 2.78
CA TYR A 183 3.97 4.34 4.14
C TYR A 183 2.85 3.40 4.58
N GLU A 184 1.83 3.25 3.75
CA GLU A 184 0.67 2.39 4.02
C GLU A 184 1.09 0.94 4.22
N THR A 185 1.94 0.39 3.36
CA THR A 185 2.47 -0.97 3.50
C THR A 185 3.35 -1.12 4.74
N ILE A 186 4.15 -0.11 5.06
CA ILE A 186 4.97 -0.09 6.28
C ILE A 186 4.08 -0.17 7.53
N ALA A 187 3.00 0.60 7.57
CA ALA A 187 2.09 0.58 8.69
C ALA A 187 1.28 -0.73 8.75
N THR A 188 0.67 -1.17 7.65
CA THR A 188 -0.24 -2.33 7.67
C THR A 188 0.47 -3.67 7.85
N MET A 189 1.74 -3.79 7.43
CA MET A 189 2.56 -4.99 7.67
C MET A 189 3.50 -4.86 8.86
N GLY A 190 3.72 -3.63 9.34
CA GLY A 190 4.55 -3.31 10.50
C GLY A 190 3.69 -3.01 11.72
N SER A 191 3.41 -1.72 11.97
CA SER A 191 2.78 -1.27 13.21
C SER A 191 1.41 -1.91 13.49
N TYR A 192 0.56 -2.10 12.47
CA TYR A 192 -0.73 -2.80 12.61
C TYR A 192 -0.56 -4.20 13.18
N CYS A 193 0.48 -4.90 12.73
CA CYS A 193 0.83 -6.24 13.15
C CYS A 193 1.76 -6.27 14.38
N GLY A 194 2.11 -5.10 14.94
CA GLY A 194 3.07 -4.98 16.04
C GLY A 194 4.51 -5.34 15.65
N VAL A 195 4.84 -5.35 14.36
CA VAL A 195 6.14 -5.74 13.79
C VAL A 195 6.98 -4.49 13.51
N ASP A 196 8.24 -4.49 13.92
CA ASP A 196 9.20 -3.41 13.69
C ASP A 196 10.44 -3.86 12.86
N ASP A 197 10.39 -5.05 12.27
CA ASP A 197 11.43 -5.53 11.34
C ASP A 197 11.13 -5.06 9.90
N LEU A 198 11.85 -4.02 9.47
CA LEU A 198 11.70 -3.45 8.13
C LEU A 198 12.01 -4.46 6.99
N ASN A 199 12.85 -5.48 7.23
CA ASN A 199 13.17 -6.49 6.23
C ASN A 199 11.99 -7.43 6.00
N ALA A 200 11.30 -7.81 7.07
CA ALA A 200 10.06 -8.59 6.99
C ALA A 200 8.97 -7.82 6.25
N VAL A 201 8.81 -6.52 6.57
CA VAL A 201 7.87 -5.62 5.88
C VAL A 201 8.20 -5.50 4.39
N ALA A 202 9.48 -5.37 4.04
CA ALA A 202 9.92 -5.30 2.65
C ALA A 202 9.65 -6.62 1.89
N LEU A 203 9.80 -7.77 2.55
CA LEU A 203 9.45 -9.07 1.97
C LEU A 203 7.93 -9.21 1.79
N ALA A 204 7.12 -8.85 2.79
CA ALA A 204 5.66 -8.85 2.68
C ALA A 204 5.15 -7.94 1.54
N ASN A 205 5.77 -6.76 1.38
CA ASN A 205 5.53 -5.86 0.24
C ASN A 205 5.83 -6.54 -1.10
N GLN A 206 7.00 -7.17 -1.21
CA GLN A 206 7.37 -7.92 -2.41
C GLN A 206 6.34 -9.01 -2.72
N LEU A 207 5.93 -9.81 -1.73
CA LEU A 207 4.96 -10.88 -1.94
C LEU A 207 3.61 -10.32 -2.42
N CYS A 208 3.13 -9.21 -1.85
CA CYS A 208 1.93 -8.56 -2.33
C CYS A 208 2.06 -8.11 -3.80
N ASN A 209 3.19 -7.52 -4.19
CA ASN A 209 3.45 -7.11 -5.56
C ASN A 209 3.61 -8.30 -6.53
N MET A 210 4.24 -9.39 -6.09
CA MET A 210 4.39 -10.65 -6.83
C MET A 210 3.05 -11.31 -7.10
N TYR A 211 2.20 -11.39 -6.07
CA TYR A 211 0.91 -12.06 -6.12
C TYR A 211 -0.22 -11.15 -6.62
N GLY A 212 -0.01 -9.84 -6.68
CA GLY A 212 -1.00 -8.85 -7.08
C GLY A 212 -2.08 -8.66 -6.01
N LEU A 213 -1.68 -8.21 -4.83
CA LEU A 213 -2.55 -7.96 -3.67
C LEU A 213 -2.47 -6.50 -3.21
N ASP A 214 -3.58 -5.96 -2.72
CA ASP A 214 -3.62 -4.71 -1.95
C ASP A 214 -2.87 -4.89 -0.61
N THR A 215 -1.78 -4.15 -0.41
CA THR A 215 -1.00 -4.22 0.84
C THR A 215 -1.77 -3.68 2.04
N ILE A 216 -2.71 -2.75 1.84
CA ILE A 216 -3.52 -2.19 2.92
C ILE A 216 -4.48 -3.27 3.43
N ALA A 217 -5.34 -3.77 2.54
CA ALA A 217 -6.33 -4.77 2.90
C ALA A 217 -5.69 -6.08 3.37
N CYS A 218 -4.59 -6.51 2.74
CA CYS A 218 -3.87 -7.71 3.14
C CYS A 218 -3.31 -7.58 4.58
N GLY A 219 -2.53 -6.53 4.85
CA GLY A 219 -1.94 -6.32 6.17
C GLY A 219 -2.98 -6.07 7.26
N ALA A 220 -3.99 -5.26 6.99
CA ALA A 220 -5.08 -5.02 7.94
C ALA A 220 -5.89 -6.31 8.23
N THR A 221 -6.16 -7.14 7.23
CA THR A 221 -6.81 -8.45 7.43
C THR A 221 -5.94 -9.40 8.27
N ILE A 222 -4.63 -9.39 8.08
CA ILE A 222 -3.68 -10.16 8.91
C ILE A 222 -3.71 -9.64 10.35
N SER A 223 -3.67 -8.32 10.57
CA SER A 223 -3.72 -7.73 11.92
C SER A 223 -5.03 -8.03 12.66
N PHE A 224 -6.16 -8.04 11.95
CA PHE A 224 -7.45 -8.50 12.47
C PHE A 224 -7.39 -9.99 12.90
N ALA A 225 -6.77 -10.84 12.08
CA ALA A 225 -6.63 -12.25 12.41
C ALA A 225 -5.68 -12.48 13.60
N MET A 226 -4.63 -11.66 13.73
CA MET A 226 -3.75 -11.66 14.91
C MET A 226 -4.52 -11.33 16.19
N GLU A 227 -5.36 -10.31 16.15
CA GLU A 227 -6.19 -9.95 17.31
C GLU A 227 -7.21 -11.04 17.65
N CYS A 228 -7.84 -11.65 16.64
CA CYS A 228 -8.73 -12.79 16.85
C CYS A 228 -7.99 -13.97 17.49
N PHE A 229 -6.75 -14.24 17.10
CA PHE A 229 -5.92 -15.30 17.68
C PHE A 229 -5.55 -15.00 19.14
N GLU A 230 -5.08 -13.79 19.45
CA GLU A 230 -4.75 -13.39 20.83
C GLU A 230 -5.96 -13.42 21.77
N ASN A 231 -7.16 -13.19 21.24
CA ASN A 231 -8.41 -13.28 21.98
C ASN A 231 -9.07 -14.67 21.93
N GLY A 232 -8.37 -15.69 21.41
CA GLY A 232 -8.82 -17.08 21.44
C GLY A 232 -9.98 -17.42 20.49
N LEU A 233 -10.28 -16.56 19.52
CA LEU A 233 -11.25 -16.83 18.46
C LEU A 233 -10.66 -17.66 17.31
N LEU A 234 -9.34 -17.60 17.14
CA LEU A 234 -8.56 -18.47 16.27
C LEU A 234 -7.55 -19.24 17.11
N THR A 235 -7.31 -20.49 16.76
CA THR A 235 -6.38 -21.37 17.45
C THR A 235 -5.18 -21.73 16.57
N LEU A 236 -4.15 -22.32 17.16
CA LEU A 236 -2.99 -22.83 16.42
C LEU A 236 -3.37 -23.89 15.37
N ALA A 237 -4.49 -24.61 15.59
CA ALA A 237 -5.00 -25.56 14.62
C ALA A 237 -5.59 -24.85 13.39
N ASP A 238 -6.32 -23.75 13.59
CA ASP A 238 -6.94 -22.97 12.51
C ASP A 238 -5.87 -22.31 11.63
N THR A 239 -4.78 -21.85 12.23
CA THR A 239 -3.66 -21.21 11.53
C THR A 239 -2.69 -22.20 10.88
N GLY A 240 -2.92 -23.52 11.04
CA GLY A 240 -2.03 -24.55 10.51
C GLY A 240 -0.65 -24.58 11.18
N GLY A 241 -0.57 -24.24 12.46
CA GLY A 241 0.67 -24.24 13.23
C GLY A 241 1.37 -22.88 13.33
N ILE A 242 0.84 -21.84 12.68
CA ILE A 242 1.43 -20.50 12.68
C ILE A 242 0.98 -19.75 13.92
N GLU A 243 1.93 -19.28 14.71
CA GLU A 243 1.66 -18.51 15.91
C GLU A 243 1.31 -17.06 15.54
N LEU A 244 0.05 -16.87 15.11
CA LEU A 244 -0.48 -15.64 14.53
C LEU A 244 -0.80 -14.61 15.62
N ARG A 245 0.22 -14.15 16.34
CA ARG A 245 0.12 -13.08 17.35
C ARG A 245 0.78 -11.79 16.86
N PHE A 246 0.49 -10.67 17.50
CA PHE A 246 1.19 -9.44 17.21
C PHE A 246 2.70 -9.56 17.50
N GLY A 247 3.51 -8.85 16.73
CA GLY A 247 4.97 -8.87 16.82
C GLY A 247 5.63 -10.10 16.23
N ASN A 248 4.89 -10.96 15.52
CA ASN A 248 5.47 -12.09 14.78
C ASN A 248 5.66 -11.76 13.29
N PRO A 249 6.87 -11.35 12.85
CA PRO A 249 7.13 -11.00 11.44
C PRO A 249 7.00 -12.19 10.48
N GLU A 250 7.39 -13.39 10.91
CA GLU A 250 7.28 -14.61 10.09
C GLU A 250 5.81 -14.93 9.80
N ALA A 251 4.92 -14.78 10.79
CA ALA A 251 3.49 -14.99 10.60
C ALA A 251 2.88 -14.01 9.59
N VAL A 252 3.34 -12.74 9.55
CA VAL A 252 2.88 -11.77 8.53
C VAL A 252 3.26 -12.25 7.14
N VAL A 253 4.53 -12.59 6.93
CA VAL A 253 5.06 -13.05 5.63
C VAL A 253 4.33 -14.31 5.17
N ASP A 254 4.22 -15.32 6.05
CA ASP A 254 3.54 -16.59 5.73
C ASP A 254 2.06 -16.39 5.39
N MET A 255 1.37 -15.47 6.08
CA MET A 255 -0.05 -15.20 5.80
C MET A 255 -0.25 -14.52 4.45
N VAL A 256 0.65 -13.64 4.01
CA VAL A 256 0.55 -13.07 2.65
C VAL A 256 0.54 -14.18 1.60
N GLU A 257 1.43 -15.17 1.73
CA GLU A 257 1.49 -16.29 0.79
C GLU A 257 0.26 -17.19 0.87
N LYS A 258 -0.21 -17.52 2.08
CA LYS A 258 -1.42 -18.34 2.26
C LYS A 258 -2.67 -17.64 1.72
N ILE A 259 -2.80 -16.32 1.91
CA ILE A 259 -3.88 -15.50 1.36
C ILE A 259 -3.81 -15.51 -0.17
N ALA A 260 -2.65 -15.18 -0.74
CA ALA A 260 -2.43 -15.18 -2.18
C ALA A 260 -2.81 -16.51 -2.82
N ASN A 261 -2.53 -17.60 -2.11
CA ASN A 261 -2.75 -18.95 -2.61
C ASN A 261 -4.07 -19.59 -2.21
N ARG A 262 -4.87 -18.95 -1.34
CA ARG A 262 -6.09 -19.48 -0.72
C ARG A 262 -5.86 -20.83 -0.04
N GLU A 263 -4.89 -20.87 0.88
CA GLU A 263 -4.48 -22.09 1.59
C GLU A 263 -4.80 -22.01 3.09
N GLY A 264 -5.51 -23.02 3.62
CA GLY A 264 -5.87 -23.06 5.04
C GLY A 264 -6.67 -21.83 5.45
N LEU A 265 -6.27 -21.18 6.55
CA LEU A 265 -6.85 -19.90 6.98
C LEU A 265 -6.76 -18.81 5.91
N GLY A 266 -5.76 -18.87 5.02
CA GLY A 266 -5.59 -17.92 3.93
C GLY A 266 -6.77 -17.87 2.94
N ASP A 267 -7.51 -18.98 2.76
CA ASP A 267 -8.73 -18.96 1.92
C ASP A 267 -9.82 -18.10 2.54
N LEU A 268 -9.98 -18.18 3.87
CA LEU A 268 -10.93 -17.35 4.59
C LEU A 268 -10.50 -15.87 4.57
N LEU A 269 -9.23 -15.60 4.88
CA LEU A 269 -8.71 -14.24 4.93
C LEU A 269 -8.66 -13.58 3.54
N ALA A 270 -8.58 -14.35 2.45
CA ALA A 270 -8.70 -13.83 1.09
C ALA A 270 -10.05 -13.16 0.79
N GLU A 271 -11.07 -13.32 1.64
CA GLU A 271 -12.37 -12.63 1.53
C GLU A 271 -12.40 -11.24 2.16
N GLY A 272 -11.33 -10.85 2.87
CA GLY A 272 -11.22 -9.63 3.68
C GLY A 272 -11.76 -9.80 5.10
N SER A 273 -11.35 -8.93 6.01
CA SER A 273 -11.63 -9.03 7.46
C SER A 273 -13.12 -9.12 7.77
N ALA A 274 -13.96 -8.27 7.14
CA ALA A 274 -15.40 -8.23 7.38
C ALA A 274 -16.09 -9.59 7.14
N ARG A 275 -15.75 -10.26 6.03
CA ARG A 275 -16.31 -11.58 5.68
C ARG A 275 -15.67 -12.70 6.49
N ALA A 276 -14.39 -12.57 6.85
CA ALA A 276 -13.73 -13.49 7.75
C ALA A 276 -14.40 -13.48 9.14
N ALA A 277 -14.71 -12.31 9.69
CA ALA A 277 -15.41 -12.17 10.97
C ALA A 277 -16.78 -12.86 10.98
N GLU A 278 -17.57 -12.75 9.91
CA GLU A 278 -18.86 -13.46 9.77
C GLU A 278 -18.71 -14.98 9.91
N LYS A 279 -17.56 -15.55 9.50
CA LYS A 279 -17.28 -17.00 9.58
C LYS A 279 -16.64 -17.41 10.90
N ILE A 280 -15.76 -16.58 11.46
CA ILE A 280 -15.10 -16.82 12.76
C ILE A 280 -16.16 -16.80 13.88
N GLY A 281 -17.09 -15.86 13.81
CA GLY A 281 -18.22 -15.76 14.72
C GLY A 281 -18.48 -14.34 15.21
N PRO A 282 -19.62 -14.11 15.89
CA PRO A 282 -20.08 -12.77 16.25
C PRO A 282 -19.10 -12.00 17.14
N ALA A 283 -18.30 -12.69 17.96
CA ALA A 283 -17.28 -12.05 18.79
C ALA A 283 -16.15 -11.41 17.98
N ALA A 284 -15.90 -11.86 16.75
CA ALA A 284 -14.88 -11.28 15.89
C ALA A 284 -15.29 -9.90 15.35
N ALA A 285 -16.59 -9.56 15.35
CA ALA A 285 -17.07 -8.27 14.89
C ALA A 285 -16.50 -7.09 15.71
N GLU A 286 -16.15 -7.33 16.97
CA GLU A 286 -15.54 -6.32 17.87
C GLU A 286 -14.14 -5.87 17.40
N TYR A 287 -13.44 -6.71 16.62
CA TYR A 287 -12.09 -6.42 16.11
C TYR A 287 -12.08 -5.87 14.67
N LEU A 288 -13.25 -5.66 14.07
CA LEU A 288 -13.34 -5.20 12.69
C LEU A 288 -13.03 -3.71 12.57
N VAL A 289 -11.99 -3.42 11.79
CA VAL A 289 -11.61 -2.05 11.44
C VAL A 289 -11.89 -1.82 9.95
N THR A 290 -13.17 -1.62 9.63
CA THR A 290 -13.61 -1.43 8.24
C THR A 290 -14.69 -0.36 8.09
N VAL A 291 -14.81 0.21 6.89
CA VAL A 291 -16.01 0.92 6.44
C VAL A 291 -16.45 0.35 5.10
N LYS A 292 -17.74 0.01 4.99
CA LYS A 292 -18.33 -0.67 3.80
C LYS A 292 -17.55 -1.94 3.43
N ASN A 293 -17.12 -2.71 4.43
CA ASN A 293 -16.34 -3.95 4.27
C ASN A 293 -14.98 -3.75 3.59
N THR A 294 -14.41 -2.55 3.70
CA THR A 294 -13.05 -2.22 3.24
C THR A 294 -12.23 -1.77 4.44
N GLU A 295 -11.04 -2.35 4.59
CA GLU A 295 -10.09 -2.08 5.66
C GLU A 295 -9.68 -0.60 5.70
N LEU A 296 -9.52 -0.02 6.89
CA LEU A 296 -9.07 1.37 7.00
C LEU A 296 -7.57 1.52 6.66
N PRO A 297 -7.19 2.52 5.84
CA PRO A 297 -5.79 2.91 5.61
C PRO A 297 -5.09 3.45 6.85
N ALA A 298 -3.77 3.64 6.83
CA ALA A 298 -2.92 3.92 7.98
C ALA A 298 -3.02 5.34 8.55
N HIS A 299 -4.23 5.79 8.90
CA HIS A 299 -4.46 7.10 9.50
C HIS A 299 -5.63 7.04 10.47
N ILE A 300 -5.36 7.28 11.76
CA ILE A 300 -6.40 7.23 12.79
C ILE A 300 -7.33 8.45 12.71
N PRO A 301 -8.65 8.27 12.53
CA PRO A 301 -9.60 9.37 12.43
C PRO A 301 -9.83 10.11 13.75
N HIS A 302 -9.45 9.54 14.90
CA HIS A 302 -9.43 10.26 16.19
C HIS A 302 -8.48 11.47 16.17
N ALA A 303 -7.36 11.38 15.44
CA ALA A 303 -6.41 12.46 15.25
C ALA A 303 -6.71 13.32 14.02
N LYS A 304 -7.53 12.82 13.08
CA LYS A 304 -7.93 13.48 11.83
C LYS A 304 -9.45 13.37 11.64
N LYS A 305 -10.21 14.32 12.17
CA LYS A 305 -11.68 14.30 12.20
C LYS A 305 -12.33 14.32 10.82
N SER A 306 -11.89 15.15 9.87
CA SER A 306 -12.45 15.13 8.51
C SER A 306 -12.20 13.79 7.84
N LEU A 307 -11.06 13.15 8.13
CA LEU A 307 -10.75 11.83 7.59
C LEU A 307 -11.76 10.78 8.07
N GLY A 308 -12.22 10.88 9.31
CA GLY A 308 -13.33 10.05 9.82
C GLY A 308 -14.61 10.20 9.00
N LEU A 309 -14.99 11.43 8.65
CA LEU A 309 -16.13 11.68 7.76
C LEU A 309 -15.88 11.13 6.36
N ILE A 310 -14.71 11.40 5.78
CA ILE A 310 -14.30 10.94 4.44
C ILE A 310 -14.41 9.41 4.36
N TYR A 311 -13.83 8.69 5.33
CA TYR A 311 -13.96 7.23 5.40
C TYR A 311 -15.43 6.79 5.45
N ALA A 312 -16.25 7.43 6.30
CA ALA A 312 -17.66 7.09 6.45
C ALA A 312 -18.47 7.30 5.16
N VAL A 313 -18.23 8.38 4.40
CA VAL A 313 -19.07 8.77 3.26
C VAL A 313 -18.53 8.33 1.90
N ASN A 314 -17.24 8.01 1.78
CA ASN A 314 -16.64 7.64 0.50
C ASN A 314 -17.38 6.44 -0.14
N PRO A 315 -17.90 6.55 -1.38
CA PRO A 315 -18.78 5.54 -1.97
C PRO A 315 -18.19 4.14 -2.07
N PHE A 316 -16.86 4.00 -2.12
CA PHE A 316 -16.17 2.72 -2.29
C PHE A 316 -15.46 2.20 -1.04
N GLY A 317 -15.74 2.77 0.14
CA GLY A 317 -15.17 2.35 1.43
C GLY A 317 -14.11 3.31 1.96
N ALA A 318 -13.50 3.00 3.11
CA ALA A 318 -12.48 3.85 3.72
C ALA A 318 -11.28 4.00 2.77
N ASP A 319 -10.94 5.21 2.32
CA ASP A 319 -9.76 5.49 1.49
C ASP A 319 -9.22 6.92 1.72
N HIS A 320 -7.92 7.03 1.91
CA HIS A 320 -7.23 8.26 2.32
C HIS A 320 -6.75 9.11 1.14
N GLN A 321 -6.83 8.60 -0.10
CA GLN A 321 -6.46 9.32 -1.31
C GLN A 321 -7.69 9.95 -2.01
N SER A 322 -8.89 9.69 -1.50
CA SER A 322 -10.15 10.18 -2.07
C SER A 322 -10.45 11.64 -1.76
N SER A 323 -9.75 12.26 -0.80
CA SER A 323 -9.97 13.64 -0.34
C SER A 323 -8.76 14.16 0.44
N GLU A 324 -8.62 15.48 0.53
CA GLU A 324 -7.62 16.13 1.41
C GLU A 324 -8.00 15.98 2.89
N HIS A 325 -7.00 15.96 3.77
CA HIS A 325 -7.13 15.70 5.21
C HIS A 325 -6.69 16.88 6.11
N ASP A 326 -7.18 16.89 7.35
CA ASP A 326 -7.16 18.00 8.34
C ASP A 326 -5.88 18.83 8.53
N PRO A 327 -4.64 18.30 8.58
CA PRO A 327 -3.48 19.14 8.91
C PRO A 327 -3.21 20.28 7.92
N MET A 328 -3.92 20.33 6.79
CA MET A 328 -3.81 21.39 5.79
C MET A 328 -4.77 22.57 6.00
N TYR A 329 -5.84 22.45 6.80
CA TYR A 329 -6.85 23.50 6.93
C TYR A 329 -7.52 23.55 8.31
N GLU A 330 -6.70 23.69 9.36
CA GLU A 330 -7.14 23.89 10.74
C GLU A 330 -6.26 24.96 11.43
N GLU A 331 -6.75 25.57 12.52
CA GLU A 331 -5.99 26.52 13.33
C GLU A 331 -4.66 25.90 13.81
N GLY A 332 -3.53 26.59 13.55
CA GLY A 332 -2.19 26.06 13.82
C GLY A 332 -1.57 25.24 12.69
N GLY A 333 -2.26 25.08 11.56
CA GLY A 333 -1.71 24.52 10.32
C GLY A 333 -0.53 25.34 9.76
N ALA A 334 0.29 24.70 8.92
CA ALA A 334 1.46 25.39 8.33
C ALA A 334 1.02 26.54 7.41
N GLN A 335 1.68 27.70 7.52
CA GLN A 335 1.41 28.89 6.70
C GLN A 335 1.38 28.59 5.20
N LEU A 336 2.21 27.64 4.74
CA LEU A 336 2.23 27.15 3.37
C LEU A 336 0.85 26.75 2.85
N TYR A 337 0.04 26.06 3.67
CA TYR A 337 -1.28 25.59 3.24
C TYR A 337 -2.28 26.75 3.15
N PHE A 338 -2.24 27.69 4.10
CA PHE A 338 -3.06 28.91 4.03
C PHE A 338 -2.73 29.76 2.82
N ASP A 339 -1.45 29.93 2.50
CA ASP A 339 -1.02 30.69 1.32
C ASP A 339 -1.54 30.04 0.03
N ARG A 340 -1.55 28.70 -0.05
CA ARG A 340 -2.10 27.97 -1.20
C ARG A 340 -3.62 28.10 -1.30
N LEU A 341 -4.34 27.99 -0.19
CA LEU A 341 -5.80 28.12 -0.15
C LEU A 341 -6.25 29.55 -0.48
N ALA A 342 -5.48 30.56 -0.08
CA ALA A 342 -5.70 31.94 -0.46
C ALA A 342 -5.65 32.16 -1.98
N LEU A 343 -4.87 31.37 -2.74
CA LEU A 343 -4.87 31.40 -4.21
C LEU A 343 -6.22 30.96 -4.81
N LEU A 344 -7.01 30.19 -4.06
CA LEU A 344 -8.37 29.77 -4.42
C LEU A 344 -9.44 30.70 -3.84
N GLY A 345 -9.04 31.82 -3.20
CA GLY A 345 -9.95 32.77 -2.55
C GLY A 345 -10.44 32.33 -1.16
N LEU A 346 -9.80 31.32 -0.56
CA LEU A 346 -10.12 30.84 0.79
C LEU A 346 -9.16 31.48 1.80
N HIS A 347 -9.61 32.55 2.44
CA HIS A 347 -8.76 33.39 3.31
C HIS A 347 -9.01 33.18 4.81
N ASP A 348 -10.17 32.65 5.17
CA ASP A 348 -10.56 32.41 6.55
C ASP A 348 -10.34 30.93 6.91
N VAL A 349 -9.78 30.67 8.09
CA VAL A 349 -9.63 29.32 8.66
C VAL A 349 -11.00 28.85 9.14
N GLN A 350 -11.36 27.58 8.94
CA GLN A 350 -12.59 27.01 9.49
C GLN A 350 -12.44 26.57 10.94
#